data_AF-A0A525PRF4-F1
#
_entry.id   AF-A0A525PRF4-F1
#
_cell.length_a   1.000
_cell.length_b   1.000
_cell.length_c   1.000
_cell.angle_alpha   90.00
_cell.angle_beta   90.00
_cell.angle_gamma   90.00
#
_symmetry.space_group_name_H-M   'P 1'
#
loop_
_entity.id
_entity.type
_entity.pdbx_description
1 polymer ?
#
loop_
_entity_poly.entity_id
_entity_poly.type
_entity_poly.pdbx_seq_one_letter_code
_entity_poly.pdbx_strand_id
1 'polypeptide(L)'
;MTTFSSVGFSFTVDNNTGAVTDLTPSVTFDVVTHELVSSFSYTSDVVSPGNLDEVTVDYSAYNVRIGGTDMIALNSGTMPDAEFGKITWNTGGGVKTSYVLIIVETDSSDNHLVVVGGDPVPVFATAAEFNVFRSTNILSLGSAPGGSGFGPGEAISYTSVPGVTVSQNDHILANDTGGLIESGSGTDEIFGNTGNDIINPGDNTAYDFIMGSSGNDQIIYSQSLNGYQDLSYGSLSAAISATINGTTNFASVNKGVNGADTITDIANPLNAGWFDGGFGLRGTAYNDTFNLKLNAQQWMSVSGGRGADSITVQGDSMGLVRLDYRGGDNGVNVNLATGTVSNDGFGFADTLSGTFWEVRGTDFNDVLVGSNADESFIGLGGSDSINGGGGRDRVRFDQGDTSGGVTVDLAAGTATGT
;
A
#
# COMPACT_ATOMS: atom_id res chain seq x y z
N MET A 1 -7.11 -8.30 -8.42
CA MET A 1 -5.90 -8.00 -9.23
C MET A 1 -4.84 -9.07 -8.89
N THR A 2 -3.64 -9.07 -9.47
CA THR A 2 -2.59 -10.06 -9.11
C THR A 2 -1.18 -9.50 -9.32
N THR A 3 -0.37 -9.56 -8.27
CA THR A 3 1.07 -9.33 -8.33
C THR A 3 1.82 -10.63 -8.59
N PHE A 4 2.60 -10.64 -9.67
CA PHE A 4 3.57 -11.69 -9.98
C PHE A 4 4.98 -11.21 -9.63
N SER A 5 5.60 -11.84 -8.64
CA SER A 5 6.94 -11.50 -8.18
C SER A 5 7.93 -12.57 -8.59
N SER A 6 8.98 -12.17 -9.29
CA SER A 6 10.11 -13.03 -9.64
C SER A 6 11.42 -12.42 -9.14
N VAL A 7 12.50 -13.18 -9.18
CA VAL A 7 13.81 -12.73 -8.69
C VAL A 7 14.83 -12.77 -9.82
N GLY A 8 15.43 -11.62 -10.09
CA GLY A 8 16.53 -11.43 -11.01
C GLY A 8 17.77 -10.88 -10.30
N PHE A 9 18.60 -10.18 -11.05
CA PHE A 9 19.71 -9.41 -10.52
C PHE A 9 19.95 -8.17 -11.37
N SER A 10 20.47 -7.12 -10.74
CA SER A 10 20.85 -5.88 -11.40
C SER A 10 22.35 -5.85 -11.63
N PHE A 11 22.80 -5.20 -12.69
CA PHE A 11 24.22 -5.05 -12.98
C PHE A 11 24.50 -3.79 -13.81
N THR A 12 25.66 -3.17 -13.56
CA THR A 12 26.11 -1.98 -14.29
C THR A 12 27.14 -2.37 -15.34
N VAL A 13 27.02 -1.83 -16.55
CA VAL A 13 27.97 -2.08 -17.63
C VAL A 13 28.82 -0.83 -17.91
N ASP A 14 30.14 -1.02 -18.02
CA ASP A 14 31.01 0.03 -18.56
C ASP A 14 30.83 0.09 -20.09
N ASN A 15 30.23 1.17 -20.57
CA ASN A 15 29.92 1.39 -21.99
C ASN A 15 31.16 1.36 -22.91
N ASN A 16 32.37 1.55 -22.38
CA ASN A 16 33.60 1.49 -23.18
C ASN A 16 34.13 0.06 -23.34
N THR A 17 33.97 -0.77 -22.31
CA THR A 17 34.60 -2.10 -22.24
C THR A 17 33.61 -3.24 -22.36
N GLY A 18 32.31 -3.00 -22.15
CA GLY A 18 31.24 -4.01 -22.08
C GLY A 18 31.33 -4.92 -20.85
N ALA A 19 32.27 -4.64 -19.95
CA ALA A 19 32.45 -5.39 -18.72
C ALA A 19 31.40 -4.99 -17.68
N VAL A 20 30.90 -5.98 -16.95
CA VAL A 20 30.06 -5.71 -15.77
C VAL A 20 30.97 -5.19 -14.66
N THR A 21 30.70 -4.00 -14.13
CA THR A 21 31.49 -3.36 -13.07
C THR A 21 30.90 -3.56 -11.69
N ASP A 22 29.58 -3.70 -11.60
CA ASP A 22 28.86 -3.95 -10.35
C ASP A 22 27.69 -4.92 -10.56
N LEU A 23 27.29 -5.63 -9.50
CA LEU A 23 26.18 -6.57 -9.52
C LEU A 23 25.46 -6.59 -8.17
N THR A 24 24.15 -6.36 -8.20
CA THR A 24 23.26 -6.53 -7.06
C THR A 24 22.46 -7.81 -7.23
N PRO A 25 22.71 -8.85 -6.43
CA PRO A 25 21.97 -10.11 -6.53
C PRO A 25 20.56 -9.98 -5.93
N SER A 26 19.67 -10.90 -6.33
CA SER A 26 18.36 -11.11 -5.71
C SER A 26 17.46 -9.87 -5.72
N VAL A 27 17.36 -9.20 -6.87
CA VAL A 27 16.50 -8.03 -7.05
C VAL A 27 15.12 -8.50 -7.50
N THR A 28 14.07 -8.05 -6.81
CA THR A 28 12.69 -8.42 -7.15
C THR A 28 12.26 -7.75 -8.45
N PHE A 29 11.48 -8.48 -9.23
CA PHE A 29 10.79 -7.99 -10.41
C PHE A 29 9.31 -8.29 -10.24
N ASP A 30 8.53 -7.24 -9.97
CA ASP A 30 7.13 -7.33 -9.58
C ASP A 30 6.26 -6.76 -10.70
N VAL A 31 5.30 -7.54 -11.18
CA VAL A 31 4.35 -7.13 -12.21
C VAL A 31 2.94 -7.16 -11.63
N VAL A 32 2.31 -5.99 -11.51
CA VAL A 32 0.97 -5.84 -10.94
C VAL A 32 -0.05 -5.74 -12.06
N THR A 33 -0.88 -6.76 -12.21
CA THR A 33 -1.73 -6.94 -13.40
C THR A 33 -3.21 -6.75 -13.10
N HIS A 34 -3.99 -6.23 -14.06
CA HIS A 34 -5.45 -6.20 -13.96
C HIS A 34 -6.04 -7.59 -13.66
N GLU A 35 -7.25 -7.63 -13.10
CA GLU A 35 -7.96 -8.91 -12.91
C GLU A 35 -8.00 -9.73 -14.21
N LEU A 36 -7.78 -11.04 -14.08
CA LEU A 36 -7.80 -12.02 -15.17
C LEU A 36 -6.65 -11.93 -16.19
N VAL A 37 -5.71 -10.99 -16.06
CA VAL A 37 -4.48 -10.98 -16.84
C VAL A 37 -3.51 -12.01 -16.25
N SER A 38 -3.13 -13.01 -17.07
CA SER A 38 -2.24 -14.10 -16.64
C SER A 38 -0.98 -14.25 -17.50
N SER A 39 -0.79 -13.37 -18.48
CA SER A 39 0.33 -13.42 -19.42
C SER A 39 0.68 -12.04 -19.95
N PHE A 40 1.92 -11.90 -20.41
CA PHE A 40 2.41 -10.75 -21.17
C PHE A 40 2.85 -11.19 -22.57
N SER A 41 3.14 -10.21 -23.43
CA SER A 41 3.74 -10.47 -24.75
C SER A 41 4.70 -9.35 -25.12
N TYR A 42 5.37 -9.47 -26.27
CA TYR A 42 6.29 -8.44 -26.75
C TYR A 42 6.31 -8.40 -28.28
N THR A 43 6.72 -7.25 -28.83
CA THR A 43 7.07 -7.09 -30.24
C THR A 43 8.59 -6.98 -30.38
N SER A 44 9.14 -7.54 -31.45
CA SER A 44 10.54 -7.32 -31.80
C SER A 44 10.67 -6.03 -32.59
N ASP A 45 11.48 -5.12 -32.09
CA ASP A 45 11.73 -3.83 -32.71
C ASP A 45 12.97 -3.93 -33.61
N VAL A 46 14.03 -4.55 -33.09
CA VAL A 46 15.26 -4.83 -33.84
C VAL A 46 15.72 -6.26 -33.58
N VAL A 47 15.82 -7.05 -34.65
CA VAL A 47 16.45 -8.37 -34.60
C VAL A 47 17.97 -8.20 -34.63
N SER A 48 18.65 -8.76 -33.64
CA SER A 48 20.09 -8.57 -33.43
C SER A 48 20.83 -9.91 -33.55
N PRO A 49 21.31 -10.29 -34.75
CA PRO A 49 21.95 -11.59 -34.96
C PRO A 49 23.13 -11.82 -34.03
N GLY A 50 23.04 -12.88 -33.21
CA GLY A 50 24.09 -13.24 -32.24
C GLY A 50 24.01 -12.49 -30.91
N ASN A 51 22.99 -11.66 -30.69
CA ASN A 51 22.66 -10.99 -29.43
C ASN A 51 21.18 -11.24 -29.09
N LEU A 52 20.70 -10.64 -28.00
CA LEU A 52 19.27 -10.56 -27.71
C LEU A 52 18.63 -9.49 -28.60
N ASP A 53 17.35 -9.65 -28.91
CA ASP A 53 16.63 -8.70 -29.75
C ASP A 53 16.17 -7.50 -28.91
N GLU A 54 16.16 -6.31 -29.49
CA GLU A 54 15.51 -5.14 -28.90
C GLU A 54 13.99 -5.29 -29.04
N VAL A 55 13.27 -5.07 -27.95
CA VAL A 55 11.84 -5.38 -27.87
C VAL A 55 11.04 -4.32 -27.13
N THR A 56 9.78 -4.20 -27.51
CA THR A 56 8.76 -3.51 -26.73
C THR A 56 7.90 -4.56 -26.03
N VAL A 57 7.90 -4.55 -24.70
CA VAL A 57 7.13 -5.49 -23.89
C VAL A 57 5.78 -4.89 -23.52
N ASP A 58 4.70 -5.61 -23.84
CA ASP A 58 3.36 -5.34 -23.33
C ASP A 58 3.11 -6.22 -22.11
N TYR A 59 3.33 -5.64 -20.94
CA TYR A 59 3.06 -6.30 -19.66
C TYR A 59 1.57 -6.38 -19.35
N SER A 60 0.68 -5.65 -20.02
CA SER A 60 -0.75 -5.61 -19.66
C SER A 60 -0.97 -5.38 -18.15
N ALA A 61 -0.15 -4.50 -17.57
CA ALA A 61 0.00 -4.29 -16.14
C ALA A 61 -0.27 -2.84 -15.75
N TYR A 62 -0.70 -2.62 -14.51
CA TYR A 62 -0.81 -1.28 -13.91
C TYR A 62 0.56 -0.66 -13.74
N ASN A 63 1.47 -1.41 -13.12
CA ASN A 63 2.86 -1.02 -12.97
C ASN A 63 3.78 -2.23 -12.88
N VAL A 64 5.05 -1.98 -13.20
CA VAL A 64 6.13 -2.94 -13.10
C VAL A 64 7.22 -2.33 -12.26
N ARG A 65 7.73 -3.08 -11.28
CA ARG A 65 8.69 -2.60 -10.30
C ARG A 65 9.93 -3.46 -10.26
N ILE A 66 11.07 -2.81 -10.05
CA ILE A 66 12.38 -3.45 -9.88
C ILE A 66 12.94 -3.01 -8.53
N GLY A 67 13.22 -3.98 -7.65
CA GLY A 67 13.68 -3.70 -6.29
C GLY A 67 12.71 -2.80 -5.51
N GLY A 68 11.41 -2.89 -5.80
CA GLY A 68 10.35 -2.07 -5.21
C GLY A 68 10.14 -0.70 -5.86
N THR A 69 10.99 -0.28 -6.80
CA THR A 69 10.87 1.02 -7.50
C THR A 69 10.16 0.86 -8.83
N ASP A 70 9.24 1.76 -9.18
CA ASP A 70 8.55 1.76 -10.46
C ASP A 70 9.52 1.92 -11.64
N MET A 71 9.37 1.11 -12.70
CA MET A 71 10.22 1.15 -13.88
C MET A 71 10.25 2.52 -14.56
N ILE A 72 9.12 3.24 -14.59
CA ILE A 72 9.04 4.56 -15.20
C ILE A 72 9.84 5.57 -14.36
N ALA A 73 9.83 5.43 -13.04
CA ALA A 73 10.60 6.27 -12.13
C ALA A 73 12.11 6.01 -12.23
N LEU A 74 12.52 4.77 -12.52
CA LEU A 74 13.93 4.40 -12.72
C LEU A 74 14.56 5.10 -13.93
N ASN A 75 13.78 5.39 -14.97
CA ASN A 75 14.27 6.00 -16.21
C ASN A 75 13.75 7.43 -16.42
N SER A 76 13.79 8.25 -15.36
CA SER A 76 13.45 9.68 -15.39
C SER A 76 12.07 10.01 -15.98
N GLY A 77 11.09 9.12 -15.83
CA GLY A 77 9.72 9.34 -16.30
C GLY A 77 9.41 8.73 -17.68
N THR A 78 10.30 7.93 -18.27
CA THR A 78 10.02 7.15 -19.49
C THR A 78 10.12 5.65 -19.21
N MET A 79 9.52 4.83 -20.08
CA MET A 79 9.70 3.39 -19.99
C MET A 79 11.14 3.05 -20.43
N PRO A 80 11.89 2.23 -19.67
CA PRO A 80 13.22 1.80 -20.07
C PRO A 80 13.16 0.88 -21.29
N ASP A 81 14.26 0.84 -22.04
CA ASP A 81 14.42 -0.07 -23.18
C ASP A 81 14.51 -1.53 -22.67
N ALA A 82 14.20 -2.48 -23.54
CA ALA A 82 14.26 -3.89 -23.20
C ALA A 82 14.91 -4.73 -24.30
N GLU A 83 15.68 -5.73 -23.87
CA GLU A 83 16.18 -6.80 -24.73
C GLU A 83 15.57 -8.13 -24.30
N PHE A 84 15.14 -8.95 -25.25
CA PHE A 84 14.63 -10.28 -24.97
C PHE A 84 15.15 -11.31 -25.94
N GLY A 85 15.37 -12.52 -25.43
CA GLY A 85 15.71 -13.64 -26.29
C GLY A 85 16.16 -14.87 -25.53
N LYS A 86 16.84 -15.75 -26.28
CA LYS A 86 17.30 -17.04 -25.83
C LYS A 86 18.81 -17.01 -25.60
N ILE A 87 19.23 -17.51 -24.45
CA ILE A 87 20.62 -17.83 -24.15
C ILE A 87 20.83 -19.35 -24.10
N THR A 88 21.87 -19.82 -24.76
CA THR A 88 22.32 -21.23 -24.68
C THR A 88 23.62 -21.26 -23.91
N TRP A 89 23.72 -22.08 -22.86
CA TRP A 89 24.87 -22.05 -21.95
C TRP A 89 25.24 -23.42 -21.38
N ASN A 90 26.44 -23.52 -20.81
CA ASN A 90 26.94 -24.74 -20.18
C ASN A 90 27.97 -24.42 -19.08
N THR A 91 27.67 -24.77 -17.83
CA THR A 91 28.58 -24.69 -16.67
C THR A 91 29.11 -26.07 -16.23
N GLY A 92 28.95 -27.08 -17.08
CA GLY A 92 29.08 -28.49 -16.73
C GLY A 92 27.70 -29.13 -16.52
N GLY A 93 27.56 -30.41 -16.91
CA GLY A 93 26.30 -31.16 -16.76
C GLY A 93 25.36 -31.16 -17.96
N GLY A 94 25.70 -30.45 -19.05
CA GLY A 94 24.95 -30.48 -20.31
C GLY A 94 24.65 -29.07 -20.86
N VAL A 95 24.22 -29.01 -22.11
CA VAL A 95 23.79 -27.75 -22.73
C VAL A 95 22.39 -27.40 -22.23
N LYS A 96 22.23 -26.16 -21.76
CA LYS A 96 20.99 -25.62 -21.19
C LYS A 96 20.50 -24.43 -22.00
N THR A 97 19.21 -24.13 -21.91
CA THR A 97 18.56 -23.02 -22.61
C THR A 97 17.70 -22.21 -21.66
N SER A 98 17.90 -20.90 -21.63
CA SER A 98 17.09 -19.97 -20.84
C SER A 98 16.54 -18.86 -21.74
N TYR A 99 15.35 -18.37 -21.43
CA TYR A 99 14.78 -17.17 -22.03
C TYR A 99 14.89 -16.05 -21.02
N VAL A 100 15.50 -14.94 -21.42
CA VAL A 100 15.84 -13.83 -20.53
C VAL A 100 15.28 -12.53 -21.07
N LEU A 101 14.80 -11.71 -20.15
CA LEU A 101 14.45 -10.32 -20.35
C LEU A 101 15.53 -9.47 -19.66
N ILE A 102 16.11 -8.53 -20.38
CA ILE A 102 17.01 -7.51 -19.83
C ILE A 102 16.31 -6.17 -19.99
N ILE A 103 16.14 -5.46 -18.87
CA ILE A 103 15.67 -4.09 -18.85
C ILE A 103 16.89 -3.19 -18.79
N VAL A 104 16.98 -2.24 -19.71
CA VAL A 104 18.14 -1.36 -19.89
C VAL A 104 17.76 0.04 -19.45
N GLU A 105 18.30 0.50 -18.33
CA GLU A 105 18.12 1.88 -17.90
C GLU A 105 19.05 2.79 -18.72
N THR A 106 18.46 3.61 -19.58
CA THR A 106 19.21 4.44 -20.54
C THR A 106 19.99 5.56 -19.86
N ASP A 107 19.56 5.97 -18.66
CA ASP A 107 20.12 7.09 -17.93
C ASP A 107 21.28 6.73 -16.97
N SER A 108 21.38 5.47 -16.56
CA SER A 108 22.27 5.02 -15.47
C SER A 108 23.30 3.95 -15.87
N SER A 109 23.20 3.36 -17.07
CA SER A 109 23.95 2.15 -17.47
C SER A 109 23.64 0.92 -16.60
N ASP A 110 22.61 0.99 -15.76
CA ASP A 110 22.13 -0.13 -14.97
C ASP A 110 21.19 -1.00 -15.80
N ASN A 111 21.30 -2.30 -15.59
CA ASN A 111 20.54 -3.30 -16.32
C ASN A 111 19.95 -4.30 -15.34
N HIS A 112 18.77 -4.83 -15.65
CA HIS A 112 18.10 -5.82 -14.81
C HIS A 112 17.78 -7.05 -15.63
N LEU A 113 18.34 -8.20 -15.24
CA LEU A 113 18.08 -9.47 -15.91
C LEU A 113 17.09 -10.30 -15.11
N VAL A 114 16.03 -10.73 -15.80
CA VAL A 114 15.04 -11.68 -15.30
C VAL A 114 15.00 -12.90 -16.21
N VAL A 115 15.04 -14.11 -15.62
CA VAL A 115 14.82 -15.34 -16.38
C VAL A 115 13.33 -15.56 -16.49
N VAL A 116 12.81 -15.56 -17.72
CA VAL A 116 11.39 -15.68 -18.04
C VAL A 116 10.97 -17.13 -18.29
N GLY A 117 11.92 -18.00 -18.65
CA GLY A 117 11.62 -19.42 -18.87
C GLY A 117 12.86 -20.27 -19.20
N GLY A 118 12.63 -21.57 -19.36
CA GLY A 118 13.70 -22.54 -19.64
C GLY A 118 14.46 -22.99 -18.38
N ASP A 119 15.71 -23.41 -18.57
CA ASP A 119 16.62 -23.76 -17.48
C ASP A 119 16.95 -22.53 -16.61
N PRO A 120 17.01 -22.65 -15.28
CA PRO A 120 17.43 -21.53 -14.41
C PRO A 120 18.92 -21.22 -14.62
N VAL A 121 19.25 -19.93 -14.77
CA VAL A 121 20.65 -19.47 -14.82
C VAL A 121 21.31 -19.61 -13.44
N PRO A 122 22.65 -19.72 -13.37
CA PRO A 122 23.34 -19.74 -12.08
C PRO A 122 23.08 -18.46 -11.28
N VAL A 123 23.14 -18.57 -9.95
CA VAL A 123 23.12 -17.41 -9.05
C VAL A 123 24.52 -16.80 -9.00
N PHE A 124 24.61 -15.47 -9.18
CA PHE A 124 25.87 -14.73 -9.13
C PHE A 124 25.85 -13.81 -7.91
N ALA A 125 26.91 -13.83 -7.11
CA ALA A 125 27.08 -12.94 -5.97
C ALA A 125 27.92 -11.70 -6.32
N THR A 126 28.68 -11.75 -7.42
CA THR A 126 29.58 -10.65 -7.82
C THR A 126 29.62 -10.44 -9.33
N ALA A 127 29.97 -9.21 -9.74
CA ALA A 127 30.24 -8.87 -11.14
C ALA A 127 31.29 -9.77 -11.80
N ALA A 128 32.30 -10.21 -11.04
CA ALA A 128 33.37 -11.08 -11.54
C ALA A 128 32.83 -12.46 -11.95
N GLU A 129 31.98 -13.07 -11.14
CA GLU A 129 31.34 -14.37 -11.44
C GLU A 129 30.45 -14.26 -12.68
N PHE A 130 29.67 -13.18 -12.79
CA PHE A 130 28.80 -12.97 -13.93
C PHE A 130 29.59 -12.72 -15.23
N ASN A 131 30.70 -11.95 -15.17
CA ASN A 131 31.60 -11.78 -16.31
C ASN A 131 32.22 -13.10 -16.76
N VAL A 132 32.58 -14.01 -15.84
CA VAL A 132 33.06 -15.36 -16.19
C VAL A 132 31.97 -16.14 -16.92
N PHE A 133 30.74 -16.14 -16.39
CA PHE A 133 29.62 -16.83 -17.03
C PHE A 133 29.36 -16.31 -18.44
N ARG A 134 29.27 -14.98 -18.61
CA ARG A 134 29.04 -14.34 -19.92
C ARG A 134 30.13 -14.64 -20.94
N SER A 135 31.38 -14.64 -20.52
CA SER A 135 32.53 -14.80 -21.43
C SER A 135 32.91 -16.25 -21.72
N THR A 136 32.58 -17.20 -20.84
CA THR A 136 33.07 -18.59 -20.95
C THR A 136 31.97 -19.65 -21.00
N ASN A 137 30.79 -19.37 -20.45
CA ASN A 137 29.73 -20.37 -20.32
C ASN A 137 28.54 -20.13 -21.25
N ILE A 138 28.30 -18.90 -21.71
CA ILE A 138 27.34 -18.62 -22.78
C ILE A 138 27.92 -19.11 -24.11
N LEU A 139 27.22 -20.04 -24.74
CA LEU A 139 27.57 -20.64 -26.02
C LEU A 139 26.98 -19.85 -27.20
N SER A 140 25.77 -19.31 -27.03
CA SER A 140 25.13 -18.44 -28.01
C SER A 140 23.98 -17.63 -27.42
N LEU A 141 23.71 -16.50 -28.07
CA LEU A 141 22.55 -15.63 -27.88
C LEU A 141 21.75 -15.59 -29.19
N GLY A 142 20.46 -15.29 -29.11
CA GLY A 142 19.63 -15.05 -30.29
C GLY A 142 18.16 -14.88 -29.97
N SER A 143 17.36 -14.60 -30.99
CA SER A 143 15.91 -14.50 -30.90
C SER A 143 15.26 -15.73 -30.27
N ALA A 144 14.19 -15.50 -29.50
CA ALA A 144 13.32 -16.58 -29.07
C ALA A 144 12.56 -17.16 -30.29
N PRO A 145 12.59 -18.48 -30.54
CA PRO A 145 11.97 -19.06 -31.72
C PRO A 145 10.44 -18.92 -31.70
N GLY A 146 9.83 -18.59 -32.84
CA GLY A 146 8.37 -18.65 -32.98
C GLY A 146 7.86 -20.10 -32.79
N GLY A 147 6.73 -20.25 -32.09
CA GLY A 147 6.15 -21.52 -31.67
C GLY A 147 6.74 -22.09 -30.38
N SER A 148 7.66 -21.38 -29.71
CA SER A 148 8.30 -21.86 -28.48
C SER A 148 7.52 -21.59 -27.21
N GLY A 149 6.50 -20.71 -27.27
CA GLY A 149 5.83 -20.11 -26.13
C GLY A 149 6.54 -18.85 -25.62
N PHE A 150 7.66 -18.45 -26.24
CA PHE A 150 8.46 -17.28 -25.89
C PHE A 150 8.79 -16.42 -27.12
N GLY A 151 8.25 -16.71 -28.31
CA GLY A 151 8.49 -15.90 -29.50
C GLY A 151 7.72 -14.57 -29.50
N PRO A 152 8.04 -13.63 -30.41
CA PRO A 152 7.33 -12.36 -30.50
C PRO A 152 5.82 -12.55 -30.73
N GLY A 153 5.00 -11.83 -29.97
CA GLY A 153 3.53 -11.90 -29.99
C GLY A 153 2.92 -13.15 -29.34
N GLU A 154 3.73 -14.08 -28.81
CA GLU A 154 3.21 -15.23 -28.05
C GLU A 154 2.87 -14.82 -26.62
N ALA A 155 1.80 -15.39 -26.07
CA ALA A 155 1.40 -15.13 -24.69
C ALA A 155 2.31 -15.90 -23.71
N ILE A 156 3.18 -15.19 -23.01
CA ILE A 156 4.10 -15.73 -22.02
C ILE A 156 3.40 -15.71 -20.65
N SER A 157 3.13 -16.89 -20.10
CA SER A 157 2.40 -17.02 -18.83
C SER A 157 3.25 -16.53 -17.64
N TYR A 158 2.71 -15.62 -16.83
CA TYR A 158 3.40 -15.15 -15.62
C TYR A 158 3.70 -16.29 -14.65
N THR A 159 2.77 -17.23 -14.49
CA THR A 159 2.93 -18.40 -13.61
C THR A 159 3.97 -19.41 -14.12
N SER A 160 4.44 -19.25 -15.35
CA SER A 160 5.51 -20.09 -15.92
C SER A 160 6.92 -19.52 -15.68
N VAL A 161 7.01 -18.27 -15.21
CA VAL A 161 8.29 -17.63 -14.89
C VAL A 161 8.96 -18.40 -13.73
N PRO A 162 10.23 -18.83 -13.89
CA PRO A 162 10.93 -19.60 -12.86
C PRO A 162 10.96 -18.89 -11.50
N GLY A 163 10.50 -19.58 -10.46
CA GLY A 163 10.53 -19.07 -9.09
C GLY A 163 9.49 -17.98 -8.80
N VAL A 164 8.55 -17.74 -9.71
CA VAL A 164 7.49 -16.74 -9.51
C VAL A 164 6.63 -17.08 -8.29
N THR A 165 6.34 -16.06 -7.48
CA THR A 165 5.31 -16.09 -6.45
C THR A 165 4.13 -15.23 -6.88
N VAL A 166 2.94 -15.65 -6.48
CA VAL A 166 1.68 -14.97 -6.84
C VAL A 166 1.04 -14.45 -5.56
N SER A 167 0.72 -13.16 -5.57
CA SER A 167 0.06 -12.47 -4.46
C SER A 167 -1.17 -11.73 -4.98
N GLN A 168 -2.18 -11.58 -4.13
CA GLN A 168 -3.25 -10.61 -4.36
C GLN A 168 -3.10 -9.36 -3.47
N ASN A 169 -2.05 -9.31 -2.65
CA ASN A 169 -1.66 -8.10 -1.96
C ASN A 169 -0.87 -7.24 -2.93
N ASP A 170 -1.47 -6.14 -3.36
CA ASP A 170 -0.99 -5.34 -4.46
C ASP A 170 -0.54 -3.94 -3.97
N HIS A 171 0.51 -3.41 -4.60
CA HIS A 171 0.98 -2.05 -4.32
C HIS A 171 1.00 -1.25 -5.62
N ILE A 172 0.06 -0.31 -5.72
CA ILE A 172 -0.32 0.36 -6.94
C ILE A 172 0.12 1.82 -6.88
N LEU A 173 0.87 2.23 -7.89
CA LEU A 173 1.23 3.63 -8.15
C LEU A 173 0.51 4.05 -9.44
N ALA A 174 -0.54 4.85 -9.32
CA ALA A 174 -1.27 5.34 -10.48
C ALA A 174 -0.45 6.36 -11.29
N ASN A 175 -0.90 6.74 -12.47
CA ASN A 175 -0.27 7.82 -13.23
C ASN A 175 -0.96 9.17 -12.95
N ASP A 176 -0.33 10.28 -13.33
CA ASP A 176 -0.86 11.64 -13.09
C ASP A 176 -2.05 12.02 -14.00
N THR A 177 -2.49 11.16 -14.93
CA THR A 177 -3.54 11.51 -15.90
C THR A 177 -4.95 11.12 -15.46
N GLY A 178 -5.07 10.38 -14.35
CA GLY A 178 -6.31 9.82 -13.86
C GLY A 178 -6.66 8.50 -14.56
N GLY A 179 -7.23 7.55 -13.82
CA GLY A 179 -7.62 6.26 -14.37
C GLY A 179 -8.55 5.44 -13.48
N LEU A 180 -8.98 4.30 -14.01
CA LEU A 180 -9.64 3.26 -13.22
C LEU A 180 -8.57 2.43 -12.50
N ILE A 181 -8.72 2.24 -11.19
CA ILE A 181 -7.88 1.41 -10.33
C ILE A 181 -8.79 0.39 -9.63
N GLU A 182 -8.53 -0.90 -9.82
CA GLU A 182 -9.31 -2.01 -9.25
C GLU A 182 -8.39 -3.06 -8.62
N SER A 183 -8.06 -2.93 -7.33
CA SER A 183 -7.10 -3.83 -6.65
C SER A 183 -7.70 -5.19 -6.30
N GLY A 184 -9.02 -5.27 -6.13
CA GLY A 184 -9.71 -6.56 -5.99
C GLY A 184 -9.53 -7.15 -4.59
N SER A 185 -9.30 -8.45 -4.47
CA SER A 185 -9.14 -9.07 -3.15
C SER A 185 -7.70 -8.96 -2.66
N GLY A 186 -7.45 -8.70 -1.38
CA GLY A 186 -6.08 -8.75 -0.88
C GLY A 186 -5.83 -7.85 0.31
N THR A 187 -4.56 -7.54 0.57
CA THR A 187 -4.17 -6.37 1.36
C THR A 187 -3.43 -5.45 0.42
N ASP A 188 -4.09 -4.36 0.08
CA ASP A 188 -3.65 -3.48 -0.99
C ASP A 188 -3.19 -2.13 -0.47
N GLU A 189 -2.21 -1.56 -1.15
CA GLU A 189 -1.72 -0.21 -0.91
C GLU A 189 -1.82 0.59 -2.22
N ILE A 190 -2.65 1.64 -2.21
CA ILE A 190 -3.07 2.36 -3.42
C ILE A 190 -2.68 3.85 -3.32
N PHE A 191 -1.95 4.34 -4.32
CA PHE A 191 -1.61 5.75 -4.47
C PHE A 191 -2.16 6.29 -5.81
N GLY A 192 -3.20 7.14 -5.76
CA GLY A 192 -3.87 7.70 -6.95
C GLY A 192 -3.07 8.79 -7.69
N ASN A 193 -2.10 9.44 -7.05
CA ASN A 193 -1.35 10.57 -7.63
C ASN A 193 -2.27 11.71 -8.11
N THR A 194 -1.82 12.60 -9.00
CA THR A 194 -2.48 13.92 -9.15
C THR A 194 -3.72 13.96 -10.06
N GLY A 195 -4.08 12.82 -10.67
CA GLY A 195 -5.20 12.68 -11.61
C GLY A 195 -6.58 12.70 -10.96
N ASN A 196 -7.63 12.61 -11.77
CA ASN A 196 -8.98 12.30 -11.26
C ASN A 196 -9.21 10.80 -11.43
N ASP A 197 -9.12 10.04 -10.35
CA ASP A 197 -9.15 8.59 -10.38
C ASP A 197 -10.52 8.00 -10.04
N ILE A 198 -10.77 6.80 -10.54
CA ILE A 198 -11.85 5.92 -10.08
C ILE A 198 -11.19 4.75 -9.36
N ILE A 199 -11.30 4.69 -8.04
CA ILE A 199 -10.62 3.72 -7.19
C ILE A 199 -11.66 2.75 -6.61
N ASN A 200 -11.44 1.47 -6.83
CA ASN A 200 -12.15 0.38 -6.18
C ASN A 200 -11.12 -0.53 -5.50
N PRO A 201 -10.98 -0.47 -4.16
CA PRO A 201 -10.02 -1.29 -3.44
C PRO A 201 -10.47 -2.76 -3.31
N GLY A 202 -11.68 -3.10 -3.74
CA GLY A 202 -12.20 -4.46 -3.62
C GLY A 202 -12.42 -4.92 -2.16
N ASP A 203 -12.14 -6.19 -1.88
CA ASP A 203 -12.41 -6.83 -0.58
C ASP A 203 -11.10 -7.22 0.13
N ASN A 204 -11.08 -7.20 1.44
CA ASN A 204 -9.92 -7.68 2.19
C ASN A 204 -10.31 -8.45 3.44
N THR A 205 -9.43 -9.30 3.95
CA THR A 205 -9.64 -9.98 5.25
C THR A 205 -8.77 -9.39 6.36
N ALA A 206 -8.02 -8.34 6.06
CA ALA A 206 -7.07 -7.73 6.98
C ALA A 206 -7.18 -6.20 6.89
N TYR A 207 -6.45 -5.59 5.97
CA TYR A 207 -6.57 -4.17 5.69
C TYR A 207 -6.26 -3.86 4.22
N ASP A 208 -6.82 -2.78 3.71
CA ASP A 208 -6.31 -2.03 2.57
C ASP A 208 -6.02 -0.59 3.00
N PHE A 209 -5.06 0.03 2.31
CA PHE A 209 -4.66 1.42 2.50
C PHE A 209 -4.78 2.20 1.19
N ILE A 210 -5.51 3.31 1.24
CA ILE A 210 -5.61 4.27 0.15
C ILE A 210 -5.00 5.59 0.60
N MET A 211 -3.97 6.05 -0.11
CA MET A 211 -3.48 7.41 0.01
C MET A 211 -4.34 8.32 -0.89
N GLY A 212 -5.21 9.11 -0.27
CA GLY A 212 -5.96 10.16 -0.92
C GLY A 212 -5.02 11.23 -1.46
N SER A 213 -5.06 11.44 -2.76
CA SER A 213 -4.16 12.32 -3.50
C SER A 213 -4.85 13.62 -3.92
N SER A 214 -4.21 14.47 -4.73
CA SER A 214 -4.88 15.63 -5.33
C SER A 214 -5.67 15.18 -6.56
N GLY A 215 -6.75 15.88 -6.89
CA GLY A 215 -7.66 15.45 -7.96
C GLY A 215 -9.10 15.47 -7.49
N ASN A 216 -10.03 15.15 -8.38
CA ASN A 216 -11.40 14.86 -7.99
C ASN A 216 -11.65 13.36 -8.18
N ASP A 217 -11.51 12.61 -7.10
CA ASP A 217 -11.47 11.15 -7.17
C ASP A 217 -12.83 10.54 -6.83
N GLN A 218 -13.11 9.37 -7.39
CA GLN A 218 -14.26 8.55 -7.07
C GLN A 218 -13.80 7.26 -6.42
N ILE A 219 -14.09 7.08 -5.14
CA ILE A 219 -13.78 5.84 -4.40
C ILE A 219 -15.06 5.00 -4.25
N ILE A 220 -14.98 3.72 -4.60
CA ILE A 220 -16.13 2.82 -4.70
C ILE A 220 -15.90 1.60 -3.82
N TYR A 221 -16.64 1.49 -2.72
CA TYR A 221 -16.54 0.37 -1.77
C TYR A 221 -17.56 -0.75 -2.03
N SER A 222 -18.12 -0.84 -3.24
CA SER A 222 -19.19 -1.80 -3.58
C SER A 222 -18.81 -3.27 -3.33
N GLN A 223 -17.51 -3.57 -3.31
CA GLN A 223 -16.95 -4.90 -3.09
C GLN A 223 -16.28 -5.11 -1.72
N SER A 224 -16.17 -4.08 -0.86
CA SER A 224 -15.51 -4.16 0.44
C SER A 224 -16.43 -4.75 1.50
N LEU A 225 -16.44 -6.08 1.64
CA LEU A 225 -17.38 -6.81 2.49
C LEU A 225 -16.81 -7.14 3.86
N ASN A 226 -15.50 -7.34 3.95
CA ASN A 226 -14.78 -7.73 5.16
C ASN A 226 -13.57 -6.81 5.35
N GLY A 227 -12.94 -6.94 6.51
CA GLY A 227 -11.64 -6.32 6.78
C GLY A 227 -11.66 -4.79 6.81
N TYR A 228 -10.49 -4.20 7.02
CA TYR A 228 -10.34 -2.78 7.30
C TYR A 228 -10.04 -1.99 6.01
N GLN A 229 -10.69 -0.83 5.83
CA GLN A 229 -10.39 0.10 4.75
C GLN A 229 -9.86 1.40 5.34
N ASP A 230 -8.58 1.72 5.13
CA ASP A 230 -7.95 2.93 5.65
C ASP A 230 -7.75 3.96 4.55
N LEU A 231 -8.45 5.10 4.63
CA LEU A 231 -8.30 6.22 3.70
C LEU A 231 -7.54 7.35 4.40
N SER A 232 -6.39 7.73 3.85
CA SER A 232 -5.50 8.72 4.44
C SER A 232 -5.24 9.90 3.53
N TYR A 233 -5.42 11.11 4.04
CA TYR A 233 -5.09 12.36 3.34
C TYR A 233 -3.81 13.04 3.86
N GLY A 234 -3.02 12.33 4.66
CA GLY A 234 -1.86 12.89 5.37
C GLY A 234 -0.78 13.54 4.50
N SER A 235 -0.75 13.27 3.20
CA SER A 235 0.21 13.84 2.23
C SER A 235 -0.24 15.19 1.64
N LEU A 236 -1.49 15.60 1.84
CA LEU A 236 -2.05 16.78 1.22
C LEU A 236 -1.52 18.09 1.81
N SER A 237 -1.47 19.10 0.96
CA SER A 237 -0.92 20.43 1.26
C SER A 237 -1.93 21.42 1.87
N ALA A 238 -3.15 20.98 2.18
CA ALA A 238 -4.20 21.81 2.74
C ALA A 238 -5.20 20.95 3.55
N ALA A 239 -5.93 21.60 4.45
CA ALA A 239 -6.98 20.97 5.23
C ALA A 239 -8.10 20.37 4.36
N ILE A 240 -8.69 19.30 4.87
CA ILE A 240 -9.87 18.63 4.31
C ILE A 240 -11.13 18.93 5.11
N SER A 241 -12.28 18.84 4.44
CA SER A 241 -13.59 18.73 5.06
C SER A 241 -14.25 17.44 4.58
N ALA A 242 -14.26 16.43 5.45
CA ALA A 242 -14.84 15.13 5.20
C ALA A 242 -16.27 15.04 5.74
N THR A 243 -17.16 14.43 4.97
CA THR A 243 -18.51 14.07 5.38
C THR A 243 -18.72 12.58 5.11
N ILE A 244 -18.99 11.81 6.16
CA ILE A 244 -19.27 10.38 6.10
C ILE A 244 -20.71 10.14 6.53
N ASN A 245 -21.53 9.56 5.65
CA ASN A 245 -22.93 9.26 5.95
C ASN A 245 -23.27 7.82 5.58
N GLY A 246 -23.13 6.94 6.58
CA GLY A 246 -23.47 5.53 6.48
C GLY A 246 -24.97 5.26 6.35
N THR A 247 -25.84 6.24 6.66
CA THR A 247 -27.29 6.13 6.43
C THR A 247 -27.67 6.32 4.97
N THR A 248 -27.04 7.29 4.28
CA THR A 248 -27.25 7.52 2.84
C THR A 248 -26.32 6.71 1.96
N ASN A 249 -25.45 5.90 2.55
CA ASN A 249 -24.42 5.11 1.87
C ASN A 249 -23.52 5.96 0.96
N PHE A 250 -23.20 7.16 1.42
CA PHE A 250 -22.44 8.14 0.65
C PHE A 250 -21.48 8.91 1.56
N ALA A 251 -20.31 9.25 1.03
CA ALA A 251 -19.33 10.09 1.67
C ALA A 251 -18.67 11.04 0.65
N SER A 252 -18.09 12.13 1.14
CA SER A 252 -17.38 13.10 0.31
C SER A 252 -16.28 13.79 1.09
N VAL A 253 -15.19 14.14 0.42
CA VAL A 253 -14.07 14.86 1.05
C VAL A 253 -13.73 16.08 0.18
N ASN A 254 -13.93 17.27 0.70
CA ASN A 254 -13.45 18.50 0.06
C ASN A 254 -12.00 18.73 0.49
N LYS A 255 -11.05 18.69 -0.46
CA LYS A 255 -9.60 18.81 -0.22
C LYS A 255 -9.07 20.23 -0.49
N GLY A 256 -9.96 21.21 -0.58
CA GLY A 256 -9.63 22.60 -0.83
C GLY A 256 -8.96 22.79 -2.19
N VAL A 257 -7.72 23.28 -2.19
CA VAL A 257 -6.94 23.48 -3.42
C VAL A 257 -6.56 22.17 -4.10
N ASN A 258 -6.61 21.05 -3.39
CA ASN A 258 -6.24 19.74 -3.91
C ASN A 258 -7.43 19.00 -4.56
N GLY A 259 -8.60 19.63 -4.72
CA GLY A 259 -9.78 19.03 -5.37
C GLY A 259 -10.80 18.46 -4.38
N ALA A 260 -11.60 17.48 -4.80
CA ALA A 260 -12.66 16.90 -3.98
C ALA A 260 -13.01 15.46 -4.38
N ASP A 261 -13.18 14.59 -3.38
CA ASP A 261 -13.49 13.19 -3.60
C ASP A 261 -14.94 12.87 -3.32
N THR A 262 -15.45 11.92 -4.09
CA THR A 262 -16.75 11.28 -3.89
C THR A 262 -16.56 9.83 -3.52
N ILE A 263 -17.24 9.39 -2.48
CA ILE A 263 -17.10 8.03 -1.95
C ILE A 263 -18.49 7.39 -1.94
N THR A 264 -18.59 6.24 -2.60
CA THR A 264 -19.83 5.47 -2.73
C THR A 264 -19.70 4.13 -2.04
N ASP A 265 -20.83 3.59 -1.59
CA ASP A 265 -20.89 2.32 -0.88
C ASP A 265 -20.12 2.29 0.45
N ILE A 266 -19.95 3.45 1.08
CA ILE A 266 -19.24 3.61 2.36
C ILE A 266 -19.85 2.79 3.51
N ALA A 267 -21.13 2.43 3.42
CA ALA A 267 -21.77 1.58 4.42
C ALA A 267 -21.12 0.20 4.49
N ASN A 268 -20.52 -0.30 3.41
CA ASN A 268 -19.92 -1.61 3.37
C ASN A 268 -18.72 -1.74 4.35
N PRO A 269 -17.63 -0.94 4.23
CA PRO A 269 -16.53 -1.01 5.20
C PRO A 269 -16.96 -0.57 6.60
N LEU A 270 -17.94 0.33 6.72
CA LEU A 270 -18.52 0.68 8.01
C LEU A 270 -19.20 -0.51 8.70
N ASN A 271 -19.95 -1.34 7.96
CA ASN A 271 -20.63 -2.53 8.48
C ASN A 271 -19.62 -3.65 8.82
N ALA A 272 -18.54 -3.78 8.05
CA ALA A 272 -17.48 -4.76 8.30
C ALA A 272 -16.89 -4.60 9.70
N GLY A 273 -16.82 -3.37 10.23
CA GLY A 273 -16.32 -3.09 11.57
C GLY A 273 -17.17 -3.63 12.72
N TRP A 274 -18.35 -4.19 12.46
CA TRP A 274 -19.07 -4.98 13.46
C TRP A 274 -18.51 -6.39 13.66
N PHE A 275 -17.79 -6.93 12.66
CA PHE A 275 -17.34 -8.32 12.65
C PHE A 275 -15.82 -8.43 12.69
N ASP A 276 -15.14 -7.90 11.67
CA ASP A 276 -13.72 -8.16 11.43
C ASP A 276 -12.99 -7.03 10.66
N GLY A 277 -13.58 -5.85 10.59
CA GLY A 277 -13.08 -4.78 9.73
C GLY A 277 -13.27 -3.37 10.26
N GLY A 278 -13.63 -2.45 9.36
CA GLY A 278 -13.98 -1.08 9.70
C GLY A 278 -13.51 -0.07 8.66
N PHE A 279 -13.95 1.18 8.81
CA PHE A 279 -13.44 2.28 8.00
C PHE A 279 -12.52 3.17 8.84
N GLY A 280 -11.31 3.41 8.36
CA GLY A 280 -10.37 4.39 8.88
C GLY A 280 -10.36 5.63 8.01
N LEU A 281 -10.37 6.80 8.66
CA LEU A 281 -10.17 8.07 7.97
C LEU A 281 -9.10 8.88 8.70
N ARG A 282 -8.05 9.24 7.98
CA ARG A 282 -6.96 10.09 8.49
C ARG A 282 -6.94 11.43 7.78
N GLY A 283 -6.88 12.49 8.59
CA GLY A 283 -6.70 13.85 8.14
C GLY A 283 -5.29 14.15 7.64
N THR A 284 -5.04 15.44 7.54
CA THR A 284 -3.83 16.10 7.07
C THR A 284 -3.02 16.63 8.27
N ALA A 285 -2.04 17.50 8.01
CA ALA A 285 -1.34 18.23 9.06
C ALA A 285 -1.94 19.62 9.34
N TYR A 286 -3.14 19.88 8.81
CA TYR A 286 -3.84 21.15 8.88
C TYR A 286 -5.19 20.98 9.56
N ASN A 287 -5.82 22.10 9.93
CA ASN A 287 -7.10 22.11 10.64
C ASN A 287 -8.24 21.48 9.82
N ASP A 288 -8.50 20.22 10.05
CA ASP A 288 -9.46 19.42 9.32
C ASP A 288 -10.85 19.45 9.96
N THR A 289 -11.84 19.06 9.18
CA THR A 289 -13.23 18.95 9.64
C THR A 289 -13.82 17.61 9.25
N PHE A 290 -14.37 16.89 10.23
CA PHE A 290 -15.00 15.59 10.05
C PHE A 290 -16.47 15.64 10.50
N ASN A 291 -17.38 15.37 9.57
CA ASN A 291 -18.82 15.28 9.82
C ASN A 291 -19.27 13.83 9.64
N LEU A 292 -19.53 13.13 10.73
CA LEU A 292 -19.71 11.69 10.76
C LEU A 292 -21.15 11.34 11.14
N LYS A 293 -21.79 10.45 10.37
CA LYS A 293 -23.11 9.91 10.67
C LYS A 293 -23.15 8.42 10.33
N LEU A 294 -23.22 7.58 11.37
CA LEU A 294 -23.16 6.12 11.26
C LEU A 294 -24.49 5.52 11.69
N ASN A 295 -24.93 4.42 11.09
CA ASN A 295 -26.06 3.61 11.55
C ASN A 295 -25.65 2.68 12.71
N ALA A 296 -26.63 2.02 13.34
CA ALA A 296 -26.33 0.92 14.25
C ALA A 296 -25.48 -0.16 13.55
N GLN A 297 -24.57 -0.78 14.31
CA GLN A 297 -23.63 -1.80 13.81
C GLN A 297 -22.65 -1.30 12.75
N GLN A 298 -22.50 0.02 12.61
CA GLN A 298 -21.40 0.59 11.85
C GLN A 298 -20.28 1.01 12.80
N TRP A 299 -19.05 0.85 12.36
CA TRP A 299 -17.87 1.21 13.14
C TRP A 299 -16.85 1.95 12.25
N MET A 300 -16.26 3.02 12.78
CA MET A 300 -15.14 3.70 12.13
C MET A 300 -14.11 4.23 13.12
N SER A 301 -12.89 4.44 12.63
CA SER A 301 -11.82 5.19 13.29
C SER A 301 -11.58 6.51 12.57
N VAL A 302 -11.40 7.58 13.33
CA VAL A 302 -10.98 8.88 12.79
C VAL A 302 -9.72 9.35 13.50
N SER A 303 -8.77 9.87 12.73
CA SER A 303 -7.55 10.52 13.22
C SER A 303 -7.44 11.89 12.56
N GLY A 304 -7.45 12.95 13.37
CA GLY A 304 -7.31 14.32 12.88
C GLY A 304 -5.91 14.60 12.32
N GLY A 305 -4.89 14.16 13.06
CA GLY A 305 -3.49 14.40 12.71
C GLY A 305 -2.98 15.61 13.46
N ARG A 306 -2.21 16.46 12.78
CA ARG A 306 -1.79 17.75 13.34
C ARG A 306 -2.79 18.82 12.94
N GLY A 307 -2.85 19.89 13.72
CA GLY A 307 -3.71 21.01 13.43
C GLY A 307 -4.82 21.09 14.48
N ALA A 308 -5.59 22.17 14.45
CA ALA A 308 -6.75 22.29 15.34
C ALA A 308 -7.98 21.74 14.61
N ASP A 309 -8.33 20.50 14.89
CA ASP A 309 -9.34 19.76 14.14
C ASP A 309 -10.74 19.86 14.75
N SER A 310 -11.75 19.59 13.93
CA SER A 310 -13.14 19.51 14.39
C SER A 310 -13.78 18.20 13.98
N ILE A 311 -14.22 17.42 14.98
CA ILE A 311 -14.86 16.12 14.76
C ILE A 311 -16.27 16.17 15.33
N THR A 312 -17.26 16.02 14.44
CA THR A 312 -18.68 16.02 14.80
C THR A 312 -19.33 14.70 14.42
N VAL A 313 -19.88 14.00 15.42
CA VAL A 313 -20.73 12.82 15.24
C VAL A 313 -22.19 13.24 15.35
N GLN A 314 -22.97 12.97 14.30
CA GLN A 314 -24.36 13.39 14.16
C GLN A 314 -25.33 12.22 14.37
N GLY A 315 -26.45 12.51 15.04
CA GLY A 315 -27.52 11.56 15.28
C GLY A 315 -27.39 10.80 16.60
N ASP A 316 -28.41 10.01 16.91
CA ASP A 316 -28.53 9.16 18.09
C ASP A 316 -28.37 7.66 17.74
N SER A 317 -27.93 7.37 16.52
CA SER A 317 -27.70 6.03 16.03
C SER A 317 -26.54 5.38 16.79
N MET A 318 -26.68 4.09 17.12
CA MET A 318 -25.68 3.29 17.85
C MET A 318 -24.43 2.94 17.01
N GLY A 319 -24.05 3.82 16.08
CA GLY A 319 -22.80 3.71 15.34
C GLY A 319 -21.62 4.02 16.26
N LEU A 320 -20.51 3.33 16.05
CA LEU A 320 -19.36 3.39 16.93
C LEU A 320 -18.23 4.18 16.25
N VAL A 321 -17.82 5.28 16.87
CA VAL A 321 -16.71 6.11 16.39
C VAL A 321 -15.56 6.01 17.40
N ARG A 322 -14.39 5.59 16.93
CA ARG A 322 -13.12 5.68 17.67
C ARG A 322 -12.40 6.97 17.30
N LEU A 323 -11.95 7.71 18.31
CA LEU A 323 -10.91 8.73 18.17
C LEU A 323 -9.55 8.05 18.29
N ASP A 324 -8.68 8.21 17.29
CA ASP A 324 -7.37 7.58 17.21
C ASP A 324 -6.26 8.63 17.18
N TYR A 325 -5.54 8.77 18.30
CA TYR A 325 -4.43 9.72 18.49
C TYR A 325 -3.05 9.07 18.33
N ARG A 326 -2.96 7.84 17.81
CA ARG A 326 -1.66 7.20 17.56
C ARG A 326 -0.77 8.06 16.67
N GLY A 327 0.53 7.98 16.93
CA GLY A 327 1.55 8.73 16.18
C GLY A 327 1.80 10.15 16.70
N GLY A 328 1.11 10.58 17.76
CA GLY A 328 1.42 11.82 18.48
C GLY A 328 2.88 11.87 18.98
N ASP A 329 3.43 13.08 19.09
CA ASP A 329 4.80 13.33 19.60
C ASP A 329 4.85 13.42 21.14
N ASN A 330 3.69 13.47 21.81
CA ASN A 330 3.48 13.62 23.25
C ASN A 330 2.16 12.94 23.66
N GLY A 331 1.89 12.90 24.97
CA GLY A 331 0.61 12.40 25.49
C GLY A 331 -0.57 13.29 25.12
N VAL A 332 -1.69 12.66 24.75
CA VAL A 332 -2.95 13.32 24.42
C VAL A 332 -3.70 13.72 25.69
N ASN A 333 -4.42 14.84 25.67
CA ASN A 333 -5.31 15.27 26.75
C ASN A 333 -6.73 15.49 26.22
N VAL A 334 -7.55 14.44 26.36
CA VAL A 334 -8.93 14.35 25.87
C VAL A 334 -9.90 14.51 27.02
N ASN A 335 -10.95 15.33 26.80
CA ASN A 335 -12.11 15.40 27.69
C ASN A 335 -13.40 15.34 26.87
N LEU A 336 -14.04 14.17 26.87
CA LEU A 336 -15.30 13.92 26.17
C LEU A 336 -16.48 14.60 26.86
N ALA A 337 -16.46 14.78 28.18
CA ALA A 337 -17.51 15.48 28.92
C ALA A 337 -17.62 16.96 28.52
N THR A 338 -16.50 17.60 28.16
CA THR A 338 -16.46 18.99 27.67
C THR A 338 -16.39 19.09 26.16
N GLY A 339 -16.16 17.99 25.44
CA GLY A 339 -16.01 17.97 23.98
C GLY A 339 -14.72 18.66 23.51
N THR A 340 -13.63 18.54 24.26
CA THR A 340 -12.37 19.24 23.97
C THR A 340 -11.18 18.32 24.08
N VAL A 341 -10.24 18.48 23.15
CA VAL A 341 -8.88 17.93 23.25
C VAL A 341 -7.96 19.12 23.43
N SER A 342 -7.27 19.21 24.56
CA SER A 342 -6.40 20.36 24.86
C SER A 342 -4.98 20.19 24.30
N ASN A 343 -4.62 18.94 24.01
CA ASN A 343 -3.41 18.53 23.31
C ASN A 343 -3.75 17.23 22.56
N ASP A 344 -3.74 17.25 21.24
CA ASP A 344 -3.94 16.13 20.30
C ASP A 344 -2.77 15.13 20.26
N GLY A 345 -1.71 15.39 21.05
CA GLY A 345 -0.44 14.67 21.02
C GLY A 345 0.61 15.36 20.15
N PHE A 346 0.20 16.28 19.28
CA PHE A 346 1.08 17.13 18.46
C PHE A 346 1.17 18.58 18.96
N GLY A 347 0.47 18.92 20.03
CA GLY A 347 0.47 20.23 20.67
C GLY A 347 -0.66 21.16 20.21
N PHE A 348 -1.65 20.65 19.49
CA PHE A 348 -2.82 21.42 19.04
C PHE A 348 -4.07 21.05 19.85
N ALA A 349 -5.11 21.86 19.71
CA ALA A 349 -6.37 21.67 20.42
C ALA A 349 -7.51 21.39 19.44
N ASP A 350 -8.17 20.25 19.64
CA ASP A 350 -9.31 19.83 18.82
C ASP A 350 -10.64 20.06 19.51
N THR A 351 -11.68 20.12 18.70
CA THR A 351 -13.06 20.25 19.13
C THR A 351 -13.86 19.00 18.78
N LEU A 352 -14.61 18.49 19.76
CA LEU A 352 -15.40 17.28 19.64
C LEU A 352 -16.87 17.60 19.90
N SER A 353 -17.75 17.09 19.03
CA SER A 353 -19.20 17.20 19.20
C SER A 353 -19.89 15.87 18.90
N GLY A 354 -20.90 15.52 19.68
CA GLY A 354 -21.59 14.24 19.59
C GLY A 354 -21.07 13.21 20.60
N THR A 355 -21.40 11.94 20.37
CA THR A 355 -21.02 10.82 21.23
C THR A 355 -19.93 9.99 20.54
N PHE A 356 -18.87 9.68 21.30
CA PHE A 356 -17.74 8.88 20.86
C PHE A 356 -17.72 7.59 21.65
N TRP A 357 -17.40 6.47 21.01
CA TRP A 357 -17.43 5.17 21.66
C TRP A 357 -16.09 4.76 22.24
N GLU A 358 -14.98 5.10 21.57
CA GLU A 358 -13.65 4.71 22.03
C GLU A 358 -12.63 5.83 21.83
N VAL A 359 -11.74 5.97 22.79
CA VAL A 359 -10.54 6.80 22.66
C VAL A 359 -9.33 5.89 22.70
N ARG A 360 -8.51 5.96 21.65
CA ARG A 360 -7.19 5.36 21.60
C ARG A 360 -6.15 6.47 21.72
N GLY A 361 -5.34 6.37 22.77
CA GLY A 361 -4.27 7.30 23.10
C GLY A 361 -3.02 7.16 22.26
N THR A 362 -1.91 7.65 22.81
CA THR A 362 -0.56 7.67 22.23
C THR A 362 0.34 6.66 22.96
N ASP A 363 1.62 6.54 22.60
CA ASP A 363 2.57 5.74 23.39
C ASP A 363 3.20 6.52 24.56
N PHE A 364 2.66 7.70 24.87
CA PHE A 364 3.12 8.60 25.93
C PHE A 364 2.08 8.73 27.04
N ASN A 365 2.42 9.47 28.09
CA ASN A 365 1.53 9.64 29.25
C ASN A 365 0.27 10.43 28.88
N ASP A 366 -0.84 9.74 28.67
CA ASP A 366 -2.10 10.35 28.26
C ASP A 366 -2.99 10.76 29.44
N VAL A 367 -3.91 11.70 29.18
CA VAL A 367 -5.01 12.06 30.07
C VAL A 367 -6.31 11.90 29.31
N LEU A 368 -7.09 10.88 29.66
CA LEU A 368 -8.34 10.52 28.99
C LEU A 368 -9.51 10.65 29.97
N VAL A 369 -10.39 11.62 29.72
CA VAL A 369 -11.61 11.83 30.50
C VAL A 369 -12.82 11.52 29.63
N GLY A 370 -13.61 10.55 30.06
CA GLY A 370 -14.89 10.16 29.44
C GLY A 370 -16.03 11.10 29.74
N SER A 371 -17.24 10.68 29.37
CA SER A 371 -18.46 11.46 29.42
C SER A 371 -19.46 10.87 30.42
N ASN A 372 -20.76 10.94 30.13
CA ASN A 372 -21.80 10.19 30.87
C ASN A 372 -22.31 8.96 30.09
N ALA A 373 -21.80 8.73 28.88
CA ALA A 373 -22.13 7.58 28.05
C ALA A 373 -21.16 6.41 28.34
N ASP A 374 -21.35 5.29 27.65
CA ASP A 374 -20.55 4.09 27.85
C ASP A 374 -19.35 4.12 26.90
N GLU A 375 -18.15 4.39 27.44
CA GLU A 375 -16.94 4.53 26.63
C GLU A 375 -15.92 3.39 26.79
N SER A 376 -15.11 3.20 25.76
CA SER A 376 -13.95 2.30 25.75
C SER A 376 -12.67 3.13 25.68
N PHE A 377 -11.62 2.73 26.38
CA PHE A 377 -10.34 3.43 26.41
C PHE A 377 -9.19 2.47 26.15
N ILE A 378 -8.28 2.87 25.27
CA ILE A 378 -7.00 2.19 25.01
C ILE A 378 -5.90 3.21 25.27
N GLY A 379 -5.15 3.05 26.36
CA GLY A 379 -4.01 3.93 26.69
C GLY A 379 -2.81 3.72 25.75
N LEU A 380 -2.47 2.45 25.45
CA LEU A 380 -1.21 2.02 24.80
C LEU A 380 0.00 2.12 25.74
N GLY A 381 1.13 2.63 25.27
CA GLY A 381 2.34 2.84 26.08
C GLY A 381 2.22 4.04 27.02
N GLY A 382 3.17 4.18 27.95
CA GLY A 382 3.19 5.33 28.86
C GLY A 382 2.47 5.08 30.20
N SER A 383 2.37 6.14 31.01
CA SER A 383 1.66 6.16 32.30
C SER A 383 0.42 7.04 32.18
N ASP A 384 -0.71 6.40 31.87
CA ASP A 384 -1.94 7.11 31.53
C ASP A 384 -2.84 7.38 32.74
N SER A 385 -3.56 8.51 32.69
CA SER A 385 -4.66 8.82 33.59
C SER A 385 -5.98 8.68 32.86
N ILE A 386 -6.77 7.66 33.21
CA ILE A 386 -8.07 7.39 32.60
C ILE A 386 -9.17 7.57 33.64
N ASN A 387 -10.12 8.46 33.37
CA ASN A 387 -11.32 8.66 34.15
C ASN A 387 -12.54 8.47 33.23
N GLY A 388 -13.24 7.33 33.36
CA GLY A 388 -14.40 7.02 32.52
C GLY A 388 -15.57 8.00 32.68
N GLY A 389 -15.69 8.68 33.84
CA GLY A 389 -16.80 9.58 34.11
C GLY A 389 -18.05 8.83 34.60
N GLY A 390 -19.18 9.07 33.95
CA GLY A 390 -20.43 8.33 34.16
C GLY A 390 -20.50 7.09 33.27
N GLY A 391 -21.68 6.45 33.19
CA GLY A 391 -21.86 5.30 32.30
C GLY A 391 -21.15 4.01 32.75
N ARG A 392 -21.04 3.06 31.84
CA ARG A 392 -20.32 1.79 31.98
C ARG A 392 -19.14 1.78 31.03
N ASP A 393 -17.98 2.14 31.58
CA ASP A 393 -16.77 2.21 30.79
C ASP A 393 -15.96 0.92 30.80
N ARG A 394 -15.08 0.81 29.80
CA ARG A 394 -14.11 -0.27 29.65
C ARG A 394 -12.73 0.29 29.37
N VAL A 395 -11.74 -0.11 30.16
CA VAL A 395 -10.33 0.06 29.81
C VAL A 395 -9.82 -1.23 29.17
N ARG A 396 -9.13 -1.09 28.05
CA ARG A 396 -8.62 -2.18 27.22
C ARG A 396 -7.10 -2.19 27.24
N PHE A 397 -6.55 -3.38 27.40
CA PHE A 397 -5.11 -3.65 27.37
C PHE A 397 -4.75 -4.74 26.35
N ASP A 398 -5.69 -5.07 25.46
CA ASP A 398 -5.53 -6.06 24.40
C ASP A 398 -5.00 -5.43 23.09
N GLN A 399 -4.38 -4.25 23.19
CA GLN A 399 -3.88 -3.42 22.10
C GLN A 399 -2.57 -2.75 22.52
N GLY A 400 -1.63 -2.60 21.60
CA GLY A 400 -0.27 -2.07 21.86
C GLY A 400 0.79 -3.15 22.05
N ASP A 401 2.06 -2.74 22.20
CA ASP A 401 3.23 -3.63 22.37
C ASP A 401 3.36 -4.19 23.80
N THR A 402 2.24 -4.48 24.48
CA THR A 402 2.27 -5.14 25.79
C THR A 402 2.70 -6.60 25.59
N SER A 403 3.96 -6.90 25.91
CA SER A 403 4.52 -8.24 25.80
C SER A 403 4.24 -9.12 27.03
N GLY A 404 3.86 -8.50 28.15
CA GLY A 404 3.49 -9.12 29.42
C GLY A 404 2.00 -9.00 29.77
N GLY A 405 1.61 -9.68 30.85
CA GLY A 405 0.25 -9.59 31.41
C GLY A 405 0.04 -8.31 32.24
N VAL A 406 -1.22 -7.92 32.44
CA VAL A 406 -1.60 -6.75 33.24
C VAL A 406 -1.91 -7.16 34.68
N THR A 407 -1.33 -6.44 35.65
CA THR A 407 -1.71 -6.52 37.07
C THR A 407 -2.66 -5.36 37.39
N VAL A 408 -3.88 -5.67 37.80
CA VAL A 408 -4.92 -4.68 38.11
C VAL A 408 -5.22 -4.67 39.61
N ASP A 409 -5.11 -3.50 40.24
CA ASP A 409 -5.58 -3.23 41.59
C ASP A 409 -6.78 -2.28 41.54
N LEU A 410 -7.98 -2.86 41.65
CA LEU A 410 -9.24 -2.10 41.62
C LEU A 410 -9.44 -1.22 42.86
N ALA A 411 -8.80 -1.53 43.99
CA ALA A 411 -8.91 -0.71 45.20
C ALA A 411 -7.99 0.51 45.12
N ALA A 412 -6.80 0.34 44.52
CA ALA A 412 -5.88 1.44 44.23
C ALA A 412 -6.28 2.24 42.98
N GLY A 413 -7.10 1.67 42.09
CA GLY A 413 -7.44 2.27 40.80
C GLY A 413 -6.26 2.27 39.83
N THR A 414 -5.40 1.25 39.88
CA THR A 414 -4.19 1.17 39.07
C THR A 414 -4.14 -0.12 38.25
N ALA A 415 -3.50 -0.03 37.08
CA ALA A 415 -3.15 -1.17 36.24
C ALA A 415 -1.70 -1.00 35.78
N THR A 416 -0.91 -2.08 35.79
CA THR A 416 0.48 -2.06 35.32
C THR A 416 0.76 -3.25 34.41
N GLY A 417 1.55 -3.02 33.36
CA GLY A 417 2.00 -4.02 32.39
C GLY A 417 3.43 -3.75 31.93
N THR A 418 4.04 -4.69 31.23
CA THR A 418 5.41 -4.60 30.67
C THR A 418 5.45 -4.98 29.21
#